data_AF-A0A7U2MTJ2-F1
#
_entry.id   AF-A0A7U2MTJ2-F1
#
_cell.length_a   1.000
_cell.length_b   1.000
_cell.length_c   1.000
_cell.angle_alpha   90.00
_cell.angle_beta   90.00
_cell.angle_gamma   90.00
#
_symmetry.space_group_name_H-M   'P 1'
#
loop_
_entity.id
_entity.type
_entity.pdbx_description
1 polymer ?
#
loop_
_entity_poly.entity_id
_entity_poly.type
_entity_poly.pdbx_seq_one_letter_code
_entity_poly.pdbx_strand_id
1 'polypeptide(L)'
;MIGHSVSHDSILNVLRLHRSSRFSPLPFTTLTRHSYPSHLTTKTRQLMVIMEKSENRPYGQYHYVEIPTSPDATPMHARRGRISRLAVALSFISLLTLSTVFFAIPGINFSVCHKMRGKFGALLSTPKGGETPVPASSNKVPLEAHIMSKCPDAQDCLQKLVVPAMEQISEKVDFELSFIASVTNQSSDIHCKHGPGECIGDMLMLCAQDLPFSPEGETEKTTRMPTIRSLGFANCLVGQYEDIPDRTLVQNCALQHGIDFESLNSCVSRQEDDPTNGDLSGLALLRQSAVHSADLEVHTSCTVRLDDSVWCVRDDGEWKNCAKEGKGSQVSTLVEEIERLWDEKN
;
A
#
# COMPACT_ATOMS: atom_id res chain seq x y z
N MET A 1 5.08 6.64 65.30
CA MET A 1 3.60 6.49 65.33
C MET A 1 3.18 6.00 63.94
N ILE A 2 3.53 4.75 63.63
CA ILE A 2 2.63 3.59 63.42
C ILE A 2 1.52 3.88 62.39
N GLY A 3 1.65 3.28 61.21
CA GLY A 3 0.73 3.37 60.07
C GLY A 3 -0.21 2.15 59.92
N HIS A 4 -0.50 1.81 58.66
CA HIS A 4 -1.34 0.72 58.09
C HIS A 4 -2.81 1.10 57.78
N SER A 5 -3.53 0.54 56.81
CA SER A 5 -3.31 -0.03 55.46
C SER A 5 -4.66 -0.60 54.98
N VAL A 6 -5.01 -0.41 53.70
CA VAL A 6 -5.55 -1.40 52.72
C VAL A 6 -6.80 -2.27 53.02
N SER A 7 -7.83 -2.09 52.17
CA SER A 7 -8.60 -3.02 51.28
C SER A 7 -9.20 -4.38 51.71
N HIS A 8 -10.24 -4.73 50.91
CA HIS A 8 -10.81 -6.03 50.49
C HIS A 8 -12.01 -6.67 51.22
N ASP A 9 -13.10 -6.74 50.43
CA ASP A 9 -13.89 -7.92 50.04
C ASP A 9 -14.12 -9.06 51.03
N SER A 10 -15.40 -9.41 51.18
CA SER A 10 -15.95 -10.72 50.75
C SER A 10 -17.34 -10.90 51.37
N ILE A 11 -18.33 -11.33 50.59
CA ILE A 11 -19.27 -12.40 50.99
C ILE A 11 -20.00 -12.87 49.72
N LEU A 12 -19.69 -14.10 49.33
CA LEU A 12 -20.41 -14.94 48.38
C LEU A 12 -21.47 -15.75 49.14
N ASN A 13 -22.57 -16.00 48.42
CA ASN A 13 -23.38 -17.21 48.40
C ASN A 13 -24.57 -17.43 49.37
N VAL A 14 -25.75 -17.44 48.73
CA VAL A 14 -26.67 -18.61 48.57
C VAL A 14 -27.91 -18.73 49.49
N LEU A 15 -29.06 -18.57 48.81
CA LEU A 15 -30.39 -19.19 48.98
C LEU A 15 -31.16 -19.00 50.30
N ARG A 16 -32.36 -18.40 50.22
CA ARG A 16 -33.66 -19.08 49.91
C ARG A 16 -34.82 -18.22 50.47
N LEU A 17 -35.87 -18.00 49.67
CA LEU A 17 -37.31 -18.13 50.01
C LEU A 17 -38.22 -17.17 49.20
N HIS A 18 -39.17 -17.78 48.47
CA HIS A 18 -40.58 -17.43 48.20
C HIS A 18 -41.05 -15.97 48.47
N ARG A 19 -41.90 -15.30 47.68
CA ARG A 19 -43.12 -15.75 46.96
C ARG A 19 -43.73 -14.55 46.18
N SER A 20 -44.41 -14.86 45.07
CA SER A 20 -45.63 -14.21 44.54
C SER A 20 -45.57 -12.79 43.93
N SER A 21 -45.74 -12.71 42.60
CA SER A 21 -46.93 -12.04 42.00
C SER A 21 -47.03 -12.22 40.47
N ARG A 22 -48.15 -12.85 40.05
CA ARG A 22 -49.00 -12.65 38.86
C ARG A 22 -48.40 -12.12 37.54
N PHE A 23 -48.55 -12.91 36.46
CA PHE A 23 -49.09 -12.46 35.17
C PHE A 23 -49.70 -13.65 34.41
N SER A 24 -50.85 -13.44 33.76
CA SER A 24 -51.72 -14.44 33.12
C SER A 24 -51.28 -14.79 31.68
N PRO A 25 -51.47 -16.03 31.18
CA PRO A 25 -51.34 -16.37 29.76
C PRO A 25 -52.70 -16.55 29.05
N LEU A 26 -52.74 -16.24 27.75
CA LEU A 26 -53.86 -16.52 26.83
C LEU A 26 -53.76 -17.95 26.24
N PRO A 27 -54.86 -18.56 25.78
CA PRO A 27 -54.97 -20.02 25.66
C PRO A 27 -54.58 -20.58 24.28
N PHE A 28 -53.96 -21.75 24.34
CA PHE A 28 -53.90 -22.76 23.27
C PHE A 28 -55.27 -23.44 23.11
N THR A 29 -55.66 -23.72 21.87
CA THR A 29 -56.73 -24.69 21.55
C THR A 29 -56.16 -25.83 20.72
N THR A 30 -56.46 -27.05 21.15
CA THR A 30 -55.99 -28.31 20.56
C THR A 30 -57.19 -29.14 20.08
N LEU A 31 -56.97 -29.80 18.93
CA LEU A 31 -57.45 -31.13 18.52
C LEU A 31 -58.95 -31.38 18.25
N THR A 32 -59.27 -31.88 17.04
CA THR A 32 -59.49 -33.33 16.83
C THR A 32 -59.57 -33.79 15.36
N ARG A 33 -58.81 -34.86 15.14
CA ARG A 33 -58.68 -35.94 14.11
C ARG A 33 -59.90 -36.34 13.27
N HIS A 34 -59.68 -36.77 12.00
CA HIS A 34 -60.18 -37.98 11.30
C HIS A 34 -59.47 -38.10 9.91
N SER A 35 -58.56 -39.06 9.68
CA SER A 35 -58.73 -40.38 9.01
C SER A 35 -58.70 -40.36 7.47
N TYR A 36 -57.71 -41.04 6.88
CA TYR A 36 -57.39 -41.25 5.44
C TYR A 36 -58.52 -41.88 4.59
N PRO A 37 -58.49 -41.71 3.25
CA PRO A 37 -58.01 -42.81 2.40
C PRO A 37 -57.05 -42.38 1.26
N SER A 38 -56.40 -43.41 0.73
CA SER A 38 -55.31 -43.45 -0.26
C SER A 38 -55.77 -43.38 -1.72
N HIS A 39 -54.78 -43.17 -2.60
CA HIS A 39 -54.79 -43.16 -4.07
C HIS A 39 -55.38 -41.93 -4.78
N LEU A 40 -54.50 -41.10 -5.37
CA LEU A 40 -54.42 -40.98 -6.83
C LEU A 40 -53.13 -40.28 -7.27
N THR A 41 -52.60 -40.81 -8.36
CA THR A 41 -51.37 -40.48 -9.08
C THR A 41 -51.29 -39.02 -9.53
N THR A 42 -50.23 -38.31 -9.13
CA THR A 42 -49.87 -37.03 -9.73
C THR A 42 -48.63 -37.17 -10.60
N LYS A 43 -48.86 -36.96 -11.88
CA LYS A 43 -47.95 -37.03 -13.02
C LYS A 43 -46.73 -36.12 -12.80
N THR A 44 -45.55 -36.74 -12.66
CA THR A 44 -44.25 -36.06 -12.68
C THR A 44 -44.09 -35.33 -14.01
N ARG A 45 -44.23 -34.00 -14.02
CA ARG A 45 -43.84 -33.18 -15.16
C ARG A 45 -42.36 -32.86 -14.99
N GLN A 46 -41.54 -33.77 -15.49
CA GLN A 46 -40.11 -33.61 -15.63
C GLN A 46 -39.88 -32.42 -16.56
N LEU A 47 -39.49 -31.28 -16.01
CA LEU A 47 -39.04 -30.13 -16.79
C LEU A 47 -37.66 -30.51 -17.34
N MET A 48 -37.65 -31.12 -18.51
CA MET A 48 -36.45 -31.38 -19.29
C MET A 48 -35.95 -30.02 -19.78
N VAL A 49 -35.04 -29.41 -19.03
CA VAL A 49 -34.24 -28.28 -19.54
C VAL A 49 -33.30 -28.90 -20.56
N ILE A 50 -33.67 -28.76 -21.83
CA ILE A 50 -32.78 -29.05 -22.96
C ILE A 50 -31.63 -28.05 -22.82
N MET A 51 -30.45 -28.55 -22.44
CA MET A 51 -29.22 -27.81 -22.62
C MET A 51 -28.97 -27.70 -24.12
N GLU A 52 -29.37 -26.57 -24.69
CA GLU A 52 -28.97 -26.20 -26.03
C GLU A 52 -27.46 -26.00 -26.02
N LYS A 53 -26.78 -26.85 -26.79
CA LYS A 53 -25.33 -26.88 -26.97
C LYS A 53 -24.91 -25.52 -27.54
N SER A 54 -24.33 -24.67 -26.70
CA SER A 54 -23.66 -23.44 -27.14
C SER A 54 -22.57 -23.82 -28.14
N GLU A 55 -22.78 -23.41 -29.38
CA GLU A 55 -21.88 -23.65 -30.48
C GLU A 55 -20.59 -22.85 -30.29
N ASN A 56 -19.47 -23.56 -30.41
CA ASN A 56 -18.10 -23.09 -30.23
C ASN A 56 -17.85 -21.89 -31.16
N ARG A 57 -17.74 -20.66 -30.61
CA ARG A 57 -17.35 -19.48 -31.40
C ARG A 57 -15.86 -19.55 -31.71
N PRO A 58 -15.43 -19.48 -32.98
CA PRO A 58 -14.02 -19.48 -33.32
C PRO A 58 -13.39 -18.14 -32.92
N TYR A 59 -12.20 -18.21 -32.34
CA TYR A 59 -11.34 -17.07 -32.06
C TYR A 59 -10.94 -16.43 -33.40
N GLY A 60 -11.62 -15.35 -33.78
CA GLY A 60 -11.49 -14.69 -35.07
C GLY A 60 -11.35 -13.19 -34.92
N GLN A 61 -10.12 -12.72 -35.09
CA GLN A 61 -9.77 -11.51 -35.85
C GLN A 61 -10.18 -10.16 -35.25
N TYR A 62 -9.27 -9.59 -34.46
CA TYR A 62 -9.24 -8.15 -34.19
C TYR A 62 -8.99 -7.42 -35.52
N HIS A 63 -9.99 -6.70 -36.02
CA HIS A 63 -9.84 -5.74 -37.10
C HIS A 63 -9.33 -4.42 -36.51
N TYR A 64 -8.10 -4.03 -36.84
CA TYR A 64 -7.65 -2.65 -36.67
C TYR A 64 -8.45 -1.77 -37.63
N VAL A 65 -9.08 -0.73 -37.08
CA VAL A 65 -9.64 0.37 -37.88
C VAL A 65 -8.46 1.24 -38.31
N GLU A 66 -8.15 1.27 -39.60
CA GLU A 66 -7.20 2.23 -40.17
C GLU A 66 -7.80 3.64 -40.09
N ILE A 67 -7.11 4.53 -39.38
CA ILE A 67 -7.43 5.96 -39.32
C ILE A 67 -7.01 6.59 -40.65
N PRO A 68 -7.87 7.38 -41.34
CA PRO A 68 -7.49 8.00 -42.61
C PRO A 68 -6.36 9.01 -42.41
N THR A 69 -5.23 8.80 -43.07
CA THR A 69 -4.16 9.80 -43.17
C THR A 69 -4.62 10.95 -44.06
N SER A 70 -4.79 12.14 -43.48
CA SER A 70 -5.01 13.39 -44.21
C SER A 70 -3.83 13.67 -45.16
N PRO A 71 -4.08 14.01 -46.44
CA PRO A 71 -3.02 14.39 -47.36
C PRO A 71 -2.80 15.90 -47.24
N ASP A 72 -1.90 16.30 -46.36
CA ASP A 72 -1.10 17.53 -46.54
C ASP A 72 -0.08 17.64 -45.39
N ALA A 73 1.05 16.96 -45.57
CA ALA A 73 2.27 17.27 -44.85
C ALA A 73 3.45 17.11 -45.82
N THR A 74 3.95 18.24 -46.29
CA THR A 74 5.18 18.35 -47.08
C THR A 74 6.36 17.70 -46.35
N PRO A 75 7.21 16.90 -47.03
CA PRO A 75 8.33 16.23 -46.38
C PRO A 75 9.46 17.22 -46.08
N MET A 76 9.77 17.43 -44.80
CA MET A 76 11.04 18.05 -44.42
C MET A 76 12.17 17.04 -44.63
N HIS A 77 12.99 17.27 -45.64
CA HIS A 77 14.25 16.56 -45.83
C HIS A 77 15.18 16.82 -44.63
N ALA A 78 15.41 15.79 -43.81
CA ALA A 78 16.49 15.77 -42.84
C ALA A 78 17.83 15.75 -43.60
N ARG A 79 18.52 16.89 -43.62
CA ARG A 79 19.89 17.04 -44.13
C ARG A 79 20.84 16.33 -43.17
N ARG A 80 20.97 15.00 -43.32
CA ARG A 80 21.87 14.15 -42.52
C ARG A 80 23.32 14.57 -42.80
N GLY A 81 23.85 15.38 -41.90
CA GLY A 81 25.18 15.98 -41.99
C GLY A 81 26.29 14.92 -42.09
N ARG A 82 27.14 15.08 -43.11
CA ARG A 82 28.35 14.30 -43.39
C ARG A 82 29.45 14.45 -42.30
N ILE A 83 29.12 15.05 -41.16
CA ILE A 83 30.04 15.48 -40.08
C ILE A 83 30.14 14.43 -38.95
N SER A 84 29.21 13.49 -38.83
CA SER A 84 29.22 12.49 -37.74
C SER A 84 30.28 11.37 -37.92
N ARG A 85 30.70 11.05 -39.14
CA ARG A 85 31.65 9.95 -39.39
C ARG A 85 33.11 10.29 -39.07
N LEU A 86 33.49 11.56 -39.18
CA LEU A 86 34.85 12.02 -38.86
C LEU A 86 35.08 12.11 -37.35
N ALA A 87 34.08 12.56 -36.59
CA ALA A 87 34.18 12.65 -35.13
C ALA A 87 34.36 11.27 -34.48
N VAL A 88 33.61 10.27 -34.93
CA VAL A 88 33.71 8.89 -34.42
C VAL A 88 35.06 8.26 -34.76
N ALA A 89 35.59 8.49 -35.96
CA ALA A 89 36.90 7.96 -36.37
C ALA A 89 38.07 8.56 -35.57
N LEU A 90 38.01 9.85 -35.22
CA LEU A 90 39.04 10.51 -34.41
C LEU A 90 39.04 10.01 -32.95
N SER A 91 37.87 9.68 -32.40
CA SER A 91 37.75 9.11 -31.05
C SER A 91 38.36 7.71 -30.93
N PHE A 92 38.22 6.86 -31.95
CA PHE A 92 38.82 5.52 -31.96
C PHE A 92 40.36 5.56 -32.11
N ILE A 93 40.89 6.52 -32.88
CA ILE A 93 42.35 6.71 -33.02
C ILE A 93 42.95 7.19 -31.69
N SER A 94 42.26 8.05 -30.94
CA SER A 94 42.73 8.53 -29.63
C SER A 94 42.74 7.43 -28.55
N LEU A 95 41.84 6.44 -28.60
CA LEU A 95 41.84 5.31 -27.66
C LEU A 95 42.97 4.32 -27.95
N LEU A 96 43.25 4.08 -29.24
CA LEU A 96 44.31 3.15 -29.66
C LEU A 96 45.71 3.68 -29.33
N THR A 97 45.94 5.00 -29.45
CA THR A 97 47.23 5.61 -29.08
C THR A 97 47.45 5.57 -27.56
N LEU A 98 46.41 5.82 -26.75
CA LEU A 98 46.51 5.74 -25.28
C LEU A 98 46.86 4.32 -24.80
N SER A 99 46.28 3.29 -25.43
CA SER A 99 46.54 1.89 -25.06
C SER A 99 47.97 1.44 -25.40
N THR A 100 48.65 2.07 -26.37
CA THR A 100 50.05 1.74 -26.70
C THR A 100 51.07 2.40 -25.78
N VAL A 101 50.72 3.49 -25.11
CA VAL A 101 51.60 4.18 -24.14
C VAL A 101 51.75 3.38 -22.84
N PHE A 102 50.75 2.58 -22.47
CA PHE A 102 50.80 1.73 -21.27
C PHE A 102 51.72 0.50 -21.38
N PHE A 103 52.10 0.09 -22.59
CA PHE A 103 52.99 -1.07 -22.80
C PHE A 103 54.47 -0.70 -22.99
N ALA A 104 54.82 0.59 -22.92
CA ALA A 104 56.19 1.08 -23.15
C ALA A 104 56.89 1.63 -21.90
N ILE A 105 56.40 1.34 -20.68
CA ILE A 105 57.09 1.66 -19.43
C ILE A 105 57.60 0.37 -18.78
N PRO A 106 58.90 0.03 -18.90
CA PRO A 106 59.48 -1.07 -18.14
C PRO A 106 59.69 -0.59 -16.69
N GLY A 107 58.94 -1.14 -15.72
CA GLY A 107 59.29 -0.96 -14.30
C GLY A 107 58.20 -1.01 -13.22
N ILE A 108 56.93 -1.27 -13.53
CA ILE A 108 55.88 -1.29 -12.48
C ILE A 108 55.46 -2.74 -12.18
N ASN A 109 55.96 -3.28 -11.07
CA ASN A 109 55.55 -4.57 -10.50
C ASN A 109 54.23 -4.39 -9.71
N PHE A 110 53.12 -4.95 -10.21
CA PHE A 110 51.97 -5.25 -9.37
C PHE A 110 52.08 -6.70 -8.87
N SER A 111 52.52 -6.84 -7.62
CA SER A 111 52.60 -8.14 -6.95
C SER A 111 51.18 -8.60 -6.58
N VAL A 112 50.70 -9.59 -7.32
CA VAL A 112 49.50 -10.38 -7.02
C VAL A 112 49.80 -11.25 -5.80
N CYS A 113 49.22 -10.92 -4.64
CA CYS A 113 49.29 -11.79 -3.47
C CYS A 113 48.02 -12.67 -3.41
N HIS A 114 48.10 -13.82 -4.09
CA HIS A 114 47.16 -14.93 -3.95
C HIS A 114 47.71 -15.89 -2.89
N LYS A 115 47.64 -15.55 -1.59
CA LYS A 115 47.94 -16.51 -0.52
C LYS A 115 47.44 -16.05 0.85
N MET A 116 46.29 -16.57 1.28
CA MET A 116 46.06 -17.01 2.67
C MET A 116 44.75 -17.81 2.71
N ARG A 117 44.85 -19.07 2.26
CA ARG A 117 43.98 -20.17 2.73
C ARG A 117 44.62 -20.70 4.00
N GLY A 118 44.01 -20.43 5.16
CA GLY A 118 44.42 -21.06 6.42
C GLY A 118 43.99 -20.29 7.67
N LYS A 119 43.10 -20.93 8.45
CA LYS A 119 42.64 -20.59 9.81
C LYS A 119 41.51 -19.55 9.90
N PHE A 120 40.27 -20.05 9.93
CA PHE A 120 39.36 -19.94 11.09
C PHE A 120 38.10 -20.78 10.79
N GLY A 121 38.28 -22.11 10.75
CA GLY A 121 37.18 -23.04 11.01
C GLY A 121 37.01 -23.12 12.52
N ALA A 122 36.23 -22.20 13.10
CA ALA A 122 35.67 -22.28 14.46
C ALA A 122 34.77 -21.06 14.72
N LEU A 123 33.65 -20.94 13.99
CA LEU A 123 32.47 -20.20 14.46
C LEU A 123 31.22 -20.66 13.69
N LEU A 124 31.01 -21.97 13.66
CA LEU A 124 29.71 -22.56 13.37
C LEU A 124 28.94 -22.62 14.69
N SER A 125 28.23 -21.54 15.00
CA SER A 125 27.15 -21.53 15.99
C SER A 125 25.93 -20.96 15.30
N THR A 126 25.02 -21.85 14.95
CA THR A 126 23.67 -21.58 14.47
C THR A 126 22.89 -20.78 15.52
N PRO A 127 22.24 -19.65 15.16
CA PRO A 127 21.07 -19.19 15.88
C PRO A 127 19.83 -19.70 15.15
N LYS A 128 19.11 -20.51 15.91
CA LYS A 128 17.70 -20.87 15.76
C LYS A 128 16.86 -19.57 15.82
N GLY A 129 15.74 -19.56 15.12
CA GLY A 129 14.95 -18.36 14.79
C GLY A 129 14.58 -17.42 15.94
N GLY A 130 14.23 -16.21 15.56
CA GLY A 130 13.69 -15.19 16.45
C GLY A 130 14.00 -13.78 15.95
N GLU A 131 12.91 -13.04 15.71
CA GLU A 131 12.81 -11.57 15.66
C GLU A 131 13.36 -10.87 14.41
N THR A 132 12.41 -10.45 13.57
CA THR A 132 12.48 -9.23 12.77
C THR A 132 13.14 -8.12 13.61
N PRO A 133 14.13 -7.38 13.08
CA PRO A 133 14.67 -6.23 13.78
C PRO A 133 13.53 -5.25 14.06
N VAL A 134 13.17 -5.09 15.33
CA VAL A 134 12.30 -3.99 15.76
C VAL A 134 13.03 -2.72 15.37
N PRO A 135 12.47 -1.86 14.50
CA PRO A 135 13.12 -0.61 14.14
C PRO A 135 13.37 0.16 15.44
N ALA A 136 14.59 0.69 15.59
CA ALA A 136 14.98 1.50 16.73
C ALA A 136 13.88 2.54 17.00
N SER A 137 13.40 2.63 18.25
CA SER A 137 12.27 3.48 18.60
C SER A 137 12.55 4.91 18.15
N SER A 138 11.93 5.31 17.04
CA SER A 138 11.92 6.67 16.58
C SER A 138 11.24 7.51 17.66
N ASN A 139 11.86 8.59 18.11
CA ASN A 139 11.19 9.51 19.05
C ASN A 139 10.04 10.29 18.39
N LYS A 140 9.75 10.01 17.11
CA LYS A 140 8.65 10.63 16.36
C LYS A 140 7.30 10.08 16.75
N VAL A 141 6.29 10.92 16.59
CA VAL A 141 4.90 10.58 16.86
C VAL A 141 4.35 9.78 15.68
N PRO A 142 3.80 8.57 15.87
CA PRO A 142 3.15 7.82 14.79
C PRO A 142 1.93 8.57 14.26
N LEU A 143 1.88 8.81 12.95
CA LEU A 143 0.75 9.40 12.25
C LEU A 143 0.48 8.56 11.00
N GLU A 144 -0.74 8.06 10.86
CA GLU A 144 -1.09 7.18 9.75
C GLU A 144 -2.41 7.60 9.12
N ALA A 145 -2.51 7.55 7.79
CA ALA A 145 -3.77 7.71 7.09
C ALA A 145 -4.07 6.46 6.25
N HIS A 146 -5.21 5.82 6.55
CA HIS A 146 -5.73 4.70 5.78
C HIS A 146 -6.67 5.21 4.69
N ILE A 147 -6.31 4.96 3.44
CA ILE A 147 -7.00 5.49 2.28
C ILE A 147 -7.26 4.40 1.23
N MET A 148 -7.94 4.82 0.16
CA MET A 148 -8.12 4.11 -1.09
C MET A 148 -7.90 5.15 -2.18
N SER A 149 -7.03 4.88 -3.15
CA SER A 149 -6.54 5.89 -4.11
C SER A 149 -7.64 6.53 -4.95
N LYS A 150 -8.76 5.82 -5.19
CA LYS A 150 -9.92 6.32 -5.95
C LYS A 150 -11.07 6.86 -5.08
N CYS A 151 -10.86 6.99 -3.77
CA CYS A 151 -11.90 7.49 -2.86
C CYS A 151 -11.94 9.03 -2.83
N PRO A 152 -13.09 9.67 -3.09
CA PRO A 152 -13.21 11.13 -2.98
C PRO A 152 -12.96 11.64 -1.54
N ASP A 153 -13.32 10.85 -0.52
CA ASP A 153 -13.05 11.21 0.87
C ASP A 153 -11.55 11.18 1.20
N ALA A 154 -10.75 10.36 0.52
CA ALA A 154 -9.29 10.38 0.65
C ALA A 154 -8.69 11.68 0.09
N GLN A 155 -9.20 12.17 -1.04
CA GLN A 155 -8.80 13.47 -1.60
C GLN A 155 -9.04 14.58 -0.57
N ASP A 156 -10.26 14.66 -0.03
CA ASP A 156 -10.63 15.64 0.99
C ASP A 156 -9.75 15.53 2.24
N CYS A 157 -9.52 14.30 2.71
CA CYS A 157 -8.71 14.03 3.89
C CYS A 157 -7.26 14.49 3.73
N LEU A 158 -6.63 14.13 2.61
CA LEU A 158 -5.27 14.53 2.30
C LEU A 158 -5.15 16.05 2.15
N GLN A 159 -6.02 16.67 1.36
CA GLN A 159 -5.90 18.09 1.02
C GLN A 159 -6.33 19.03 2.16
N LYS A 160 -7.29 18.63 2.99
CA LYS A 160 -7.89 19.52 4.02
C LYS A 160 -7.34 19.28 5.43
N LEU A 161 -6.73 18.12 5.70
CA LEU A 161 -6.22 17.79 7.03
C LEU A 161 -4.75 17.35 7.00
N VAL A 162 -4.43 16.27 6.28
CA VAL A 162 -3.10 15.62 6.40
C VAL A 162 -2.00 16.50 5.81
N VAL A 163 -2.08 16.93 4.55
CA VAL A 163 -1.03 17.72 3.90
C VAL A 163 -0.81 19.06 4.62
N PRO A 164 -1.83 19.87 4.94
CA PRO A 164 -1.62 21.12 5.69
C PRO A 164 -1.04 20.94 7.11
N ALA A 165 -1.29 19.80 7.75
CA ALA A 165 -0.63 19.47 9.01
C ALA A 165 0.83 19.08 8.78
N MET A 166 1.11 18.22 7.79
CA MET A 166 2.46 17.76 7.44
C MET A 166 3.42 18.89 7.08
N GLU A 167 2.92 19.99 6.51
CA GLU A 167 3.69 21.22 6.28
C GLU A 167 4.30 21.81 7.57
N GLN A 168 3.68 21.57 8.72
CA GLN A 168 4.09 22.13 10.02
C GLN A 168 4.80 21.10 10.91
N ILE A 169 4.47 19.80 10.78
CA ILE A 169 4.94 18.76 11.72
C ILE A 169 5.75 17.61 11.10
N SER A 170 6.13 17.68 9.81
CA SER A 170 6.83 16.58 9.12
C SER A 170 8.11 16.09 9.81
N GLU A 171 8.83 16.97 10.51
CA GLU A 171 10.04 16.59 11.26
C GLU A 171 9.73 15.81 12.56
N LYS A 172 8.53 15.98 13.12
CA LYS A 172 8.09 15.41 14.41
C LYS A 172 7.34 14.09 14.30
N VAL A 173 6.91 13.71 13.09
CA VAL A 173 6.09 12.51 12.88
C VAL A 173 6.78 11.44 12.04
N ASP A 174 6.46 10.19 12.39
CA ASP A 174 6.65 9.05 11.51
C ASP A 174 5.34 8.84 10.76
N PHE A 175 5.31 9.22 9.49
CA PHE A 175 4.10 9.26 8.69
C PHE A 175 4.05 8.13 7.67
N GLU A 176 2.94 7.38 7.67
CA GLU A 176 2.69 6.28 6.74
C GLU A 176 1.32 6.46 6.06
N LEU A 177 1.26 6.23 4.74
CA LEU A 177 -0.01 5.94 4.05
C LEU A 177 -0.23 4.43 4.01
N SER A 178 -1.41 4.02 4.46
CA SER A 178 -1.90 2.64 4.41
C SER A 178 -3.16 2.53 3.56
N PHE A 179 -3.42 1.35 3.03
CA PHE A 179 -4.44 1.12 2.02
C PHE A 179 -5.42 0.04 2.43
N ILE A 180 -6.69 0.33 2.18
CA ILE A 180 -7.80 -0.56 2.52
C ILE A 180 -8.16 -1.37 1.28
N ALA A 181 -7.99 -2.68 1.34
CA ALA A 181 -8.49 -3.61 0.34
C ALA A 181 -8.98 -4.90 1.01
N SER A 182 -9.81 -5.65 0.29
CA SER A 182 -10.21 -7.00 0.72
C SER A 182 -9.19 -8.01 0.23
N VAL A 183 -8.62 -8.77 1.16
CA VAL A 183 -7.65 -9.84 0.90
C VAL A 183 -8.12 -11.13 1.57
N THR A 184 -7.85 -12.27 0.95
CA THR A 184 -8.14 -13.58 1.55
C THR A 184 -6.86 -14.36 1.82
N ASN A 185 -6.84 -15.19 2.86
CA ASN A 185 -5.69 -16.07 3.13
C ASN A 185 -5.57 -17.24 2.14
N GLN A 186 -6.53 -17.38 1.23
CA GLN A 186 -6.66 -18.54 0.32
C GLN A 186 -6.14 -18.25 -1.09
N SER A 187 -5.98 -16.98 -1.45
CA SER A 187 -5.40 -16.57 -2.74
C SER A 187 -4.57 -15.30 -2.58
N SER A 188 -3.73 -15.02 -3.59
CA SER A 188 -3.05 -13.73 -3.76
C SER A 188 -3.99 -12.64 -4.28
N ASP A 189 -5.29 -12.93 -4.46
CA ASP A 189 -6.24 -11.97 -4.98
C ASP A 189 -6.46 -10.82 -4.01
N ILE A 190 -6.47 -9.61 -4.57
CA ILE A 190 -6.79 -8.36 -3.86
C ILE A 190 -8.00 -7.74 -4.54
N HIS A 191 -8.99 -7.37 -3.74
CA HIS A 191 -10.20 -6.70 -4.20
C HIS A 191 -10.30 -5.30 -3.60
N CYS A 192 -10.26 -4.30 -4.49
CA CYS A 192 -10.37 -2.89 -4.16
C CYS A 192 -11.80 -2.40 -4.40
N LYS A 193 -12.30 -1.48 -3.56
CA LYS A 193 -13.71 -1.05 -3.55
C LYS A 193 -14.11 -0.35 -4.85
N HIS A 194 -13.22 0.48 -5.39
CA HIS A 194 -13.48 1.23 -6.62
C HIS A 194 -12.87 0.54 -7.87
N GLY A 195 -12.67 -0.78 -7.81
CA GLY A 195 -12.27 -1.62 -8.93
C GLY A 195 -10.76 -1.69 -9.17
N PRO A 196 -10.32 -2.33 -10.28
CA PRO A 196 -8.89 -2.61 -10.51
C PRO A 196 -8.00 -1.37 -10.61
N GLY A 197 -8.54 -0.25 -11.09
CA GLY A 197 -7.80 1.01 -11.17
C GLY A 197 -7.37 1.53 -9.80
N GLU A 198 -8.17 1.30 -8.76
CA GLU A 198 -7.81 1.60 -7.37
C GLU A 198 -6.65 0.75 -6.91
N CYS A 199 -6.70 -0.57 -7.11
CA CYS A 199 -5.60 -1.44 -6.71
C CYS A 199 -4.28 -0.98 -7.34
N ILE A 200 -4.29 -0.59 -8.62
CA ILE A 200 -3.09 -0.06 -9.29
C ILE A 200 -2.66 1.28 -8.67
N GLY A 201 -3.60 2.18 -8.36
CA GLY A 201 -3.32 3.43 -7.67
C GLY A 201 -2.70 3.24 -6.29
N ASP A 202 -3.23 2.29 -5.51
CA ASP A 202 -2.75 1.96 -4.17
C ASP A 202 -1.32 1.39 -4.25
N MET A 203 -1.08 0.46 -5.18
CA MET A 203 0.27 -0.07 -5.45
C MET A 203 1.25 1.03 -5.87
N LEU A 204 0.83 1.99 -6.70
CA LEU A 204 1.67 3.13 -7.11
C LEU A 204 2.08 3.98 -5.91
N MET A 205 1.14 4.31 -5.02
CA MET A 205 1.44 5.13 -3.84
C MET A 205 2.31 4.39 -2.83
N LEU A 206 2.06 3.10 -2.61
CA LEU A 206 2.89 2.25 -1.74
C LEU A 206 4.30 2.08 -2.29
N CYS A 207 4.44 1.80 -3.59
CA CYS A 207 5.74 1.75 -4.24
C CYS A 207 6.47 3.09 -4.14
N ALA A 208 5.79 4.21 -4.41
CA ALA A 208 6.37 5.54 -4.25
C ALA A 208 6.88 5.80 -2.82
N GLN A 209 6.18 5.27 -1.81
CA GLN A 209 6.62 5.33 -0.42
C GLN A 209 7.83 4.42 -0.20
N ASP A 210 7.84 3.19 -0.71
CA ASP A 210 8.86 2.17 -0.44
C ASP A 210 10.16 2.30 -1.25
N LEU A 211 10.13 3.04 -2.38
CA LEU A 211 11.27 3.15 -3.27
C LEU A 211 12.55 3.61 -2.54
N PRO A 212 13.70 2.96 -2.82
CA PRO A 212 15.01 3.40 -2.37
C PRO A 212 15.30 4.86 -2.72
N PHE A 213 15.79 5.61 -1.74
CA PHE A 213 16.27 6.98 -1.91
C PHE A 213 17.69 7.12 -1.37
N SER A 214 18.59 7.62 -2.21
CA SER A 214 19.94 8.00 -1.83
C SER A 214 20.08 9.52 -1.92
N PRO A 215 20.36 10.23 -0.81
CA PRO A 215 20.67 11.64 -0.85
C PRO A 215 21.88 11.92 -1.74
N GLU A 216 21.89 13.08 -2.40
CA GLU A 216 23.03 13.49 -3.21
C GLU A 216 24.33 13.52 -2.38
N GLY A 217 25.35 12.78 -2.81
CA GLY A 217 26.64 12.71 -2.11
C GLY A 217 26.77 11.57 -1.09
N GLU A 218 25.71 10.79 -0.84
CA GLU A 218 25.73 9.64 0.08
C GLU A 218 25.46 8.34 -0.68
N THR A 219 26.50 7.71 -1.24
CA THR A 219 26.37 6.49 -2.06
C THR A 219 26.14 5.21 -1.25
N GLU A 220 26.33 5.24 0.07
CA GLU A 220 26.20 4.06 0.93
C GLU A 220 24.93 4.06 1.80
N LYS A 221 24.22 5.18 1.88
CA LYS A 221 23.00 5.30 2.69
C LYS A 221 21.77 5.31 1.79
N THR A 222 21.05 4.20 1.79
CA THR A 222 19.73 4.09 1.18
C THR A 222 18.69 4.17 2.27
N THR A 223 17.79 5.15 2.17
CA THR A 223 16.61 5.25 3.03
C THR A 223 15.35 5.05 2.20
N ARG A 224 14.22 4.92 2.88
CA ARG A 224 12.90 5.03 2.24
C ARG A 224 12.72 6.40 1.58
N MET A 225 11.85 6.50 0.57
CA MET A 225 11.50 7.75 -0.09
C MET A 225 11.05 8.81 0.94
N PRO A 226 11.61 10.04 0.91
CA PRO A 226 11.20 11.09 1.82
C PRO A 226 9.69 11.36 1.73
N THR A 227 9.03 11.48 2.88
CA THR A 227 7.58 11.70 2.97
C THR A 227 7.11 12.88 2.11
N ILE A 228 7.87 13.97 2.05
CA ILE A 228 7.53 15.13 1.20
C ILE A 228 7.36 14.77 -0.28
N ARG A 229 8.11 13.78 -0.78
CA ARG A 229 8.01 13.29 -2.16
C ARG A 229 6.89 12.27 -2.30
N SER A 230 6.83 11.25 -1.44
CA SER A 230 5.83 10.18 -1.54
C SER A 230 4.41 10.67 -1.23
N LEU A 231 4.21 11.45 -0.16
CA LEU A 231 2.92 12.08 0.16
C LEU A 231 2.53 13.12 -0.89
N GLY A 232 3.50 13.88 -1.42
CA GLY A 232 3.26 14.81 -2.51
C GLY A 232 2.74 14.10 -3.77
N PHE A 233 3.39 13.00 -4.16
CA PHE A 233 2.95 12.14 -5.25
C PHE A 233 1.54 11.57 -5.02
N ALA A 234 1.27 11.04 -3.83
CA ALA A 234 -0.06 10.54 -3.46
C ALA A 234 -1.12 11.65 -3.56
N ASN A 235 -0.84 12.84 -3.00
CA ASN A 235 -1.74 14.00 -3.06
C ASN A 235 -2.01 14.47 -4.50
N CYS A 236 -0.99 14.42 -5.37
CA CYS A 236 -1.14 14.72 -6.80
C CYS A 236 -2.08 13.72 -7.49
N LEU A 237 -1.90 12.43 -7.26
CA LEU A 237 -2.73 11.37 -7.82
C LEU A 237 -4.19 11.47 -7.35
N VAL A 238 -4.44 11.57 -6.03
CA VAL A 238 -5.81 11.69 -5.51
C VAL A 238 -6.48 13.01 -5.93
N GLY A 239 -5.70 14.02 -6.34
CA GLY A 239 -6.22 15.23 -6.97
C GLY A 239 -7.02 14.97 -8.26
N GLN A 240 -6.71 13.89 -8.98
CA GLN A 240 -7.39 13.43 -10.20
C GLN A 240 -7.75 11.94 -10.05
N TYR A 241 -8.32 11.57 -8.91
CA TYR A 241 -8.57 10.17 -8.52
C TYR A 241 -9.40 9.37 -9.55
N GLU A 242 -10.28 10.04 -10.30
CA GLU A 242 -11.09 9.41 -11.37
C GLU A 242 -10.21 8.85 -12.49
N ASP A 243 -9.11 9.53 -12.81
CA ASP A 243 -8.22 9.19 -13.91
C ASP A 243 -7.16 8.15 -13.53
N ILE A 244 -7.01 7.81 -12.24
CA ILE A 244 -6.09 6.73 -11.82
C ILE A 244 -6.50 5.40 -12.49
N PRO A 245 -5.59 4.64 -13.12
CA PRO A 245 -4.13 4.79 -13.14
C PRO A 245 -3.57 5.29 -14.49
N ASP A 246 -4.15 6.33 -15.08
CA ASP A 246 -3.69 6.89 -16.36
C ASP A 246 -2.19 7.17 -16.33
N ARG A 247 -1.49 6.66 -17.34
CA ARG A 247 -0.02 6.71 -17.40
C ARG A 247 0.50 8.14 -17.43
N THR A 248 -0.21 9.05 -18.10
CA THR A 248 0.20 10.46 -18.22
C THR A 248 0.08 11.15 -16.87
N LEU A 249 -1.03 10.93 -16.15
CA LEU A 249 -1.21 11.41 -14.77
C LEU A 249 -0.07 10.92 -13.86
N VAL A 250 0.19 9.60 -13.85
CA VAL A 250 1.23 9.00 -13.01
C VAL A 250 2.61 9.57 -13.33
N GLN A 251 2.97 9.67 -14.62
CA GLN A 251 4.26 10.19 -15.04
C GLN A 251 4.44 11.67 -14.66
N ASN A 252 3.39 12.48 -14.79
CA ASN A 252 3.44 13.89 -14.40
C ASN A 252 3.58 14.06 -12.88
N CYS A 253 2.81 13.31 -12.08
CA CYS A 253 2.93 13.36 -10.63
C CYS A 253 4.30 12.86 -10.14
N ALA A 254 4.83 11.79 -10.75
CA ALA A 254 6.16 11.27 -10.41
C ALA A 254 7.24 12.31 -10.71
N LEU A 255 7.20 12.93 -11.90
CA LEU A 255 8.13 14.00 -12.28
C LEU A 255 8.05 15.20 -11.34
N GLN A 256 6.84 15.66 -10.99
CA GLN A 256 6.62 16.80 -10.11
C GLN A 256 7.24 16.60 -8.72
N HIS A 257 7.23 15.37 -8.21
CA HIS A 257 7.73 15.04 -6.87
C HIS A 257 9.10 14.35 -6.87
N GLY A 258 9.79 14.31 -8.01
CA GLY A 258 11.13 13.75 -8.12
C GLY A 258 11.19 12.26 -7.80
N ILE A 259 10.17 11.51 -8.22
CA ILE A 259 10.10 10.05 -8.15
C ILE A 259 10.48 9.51 -9.53
N ASP A 260 11.44 8.57 -9.56
CA ASP A 260 11.85 7.93 -10.80
C ASP A 260 10.73 7.04 -11.34
N PHE A 261 10.18 7.42 -12.50
CA PHE A 261 9.03 6.73 -13.08
C PHE A 261 9.36 5.29 -13.47
N GLU A 262 10.58 4.99 -13.91
CA GLU A 262 10.96 3.63 -14.30
C GLU A 262 11.04 2.71 -13.09
N SER A 263 11.66 3.17 -12.00
CA SER A 263 11.71 2.44 -10.72
C SER A 263 10.31 2.22 -10.15
N LEU A 264 9.43 3.23 -10.23
CA LEU A 264 8.03 3.12 -9.83
C LEU A 264 7.29 2.08 -10.66
N ASN A 265 7.41 2.15 -11.99
CA ASN A 265 6.78 1.20 -12.92
C ASN A 265 7.30 -0.23 -12.71
N SER A 266 8.60 -0.38 -12.45
CA SER A 266 9.22 -1.66 -12.10
C SER A 266 8.62 -2.22 -10.81
N CYS A 267 8.50 -1.42 -9.75
CA CYS A 267 7.90 -1.84 -8.49
C CYS A 267 6.47 -2.36 -8.66
N VAL A 268 5.62 -1.63 -9.39
CA VAL A 268 4.20 -1.97 -9.58
C VAL A 268 3.99 -3.16 -10.53
N SER A 269 4.89 -3.37 -11.50
CA SER A 269 4.74 -4.44 -12.51
C SER A 269 5.31 -5.80 -12.10
N ARG A 270 6.06 -5.87 -10.98
CA ARG A 270 6.56 -7.13 -10.44
C ARG A 270 5.40 -8.01 -9.96
N GLN A 271 5.39 -9.26 -10.42
CA GLN A 271 4.37 -10.27 -10.04
C GLN A 271 4.84 -11.17 -8.89
N GLU A 272 6.04 -10.95 -8.36
CA GLU A 272 6.61 -11.78 -7.30
C GLU A 272 6.17 -11.28 -5.93
N ASP A 273 5.53 -12.17 -5.15
CA ASP A 273 5.16 -11.94 -3.74
C ASP A 273 6.29 -12.35 -2.77
N ASP A 274 7.43 -12.83 -3.29
CA ASP A 274 8.53 -13.35 -2.47
C ASP A 274 9.54 -12.27 -2.07
N PRO A 275 9.68 -11.93 -0.77
CA PRO A 275 10.63 -10.94 -0.27
C PRO A 275 12.09 -11.41 -0.30
N THR A 276 12.44 -12.53 -0.96
CA THR A 276 13.79 -13.12 -0.91
C THR A 276 14.93 -12.17 -1.32
N ASN A 277 14.64 -11.10 -2.06
CA ASN A 277 15.63 -10.09 -2.47
C ASN A 277 15.54 -8.75 -1.70
N GLY A 278 14.70 -8.65 -0.67
CA GLY A 278 14.56 -7.46 0.18
C GLY A 278 13.55 -6.41 -0.30
N ASP A 279 13.29 -6.30 -1.61
CA ASP A 279 12.34 -5.33 -2.16
C ASP A 279 10.98 -5.97 -2.44
N LEU A 280 9.91 -5.48 -1.80
CA LEU A 280 8.55 -5.96 -2.02
C LEU A 280 7.97 -5.45 -3.36
N SER A 281 7.23 -6.30 -4.08
CA SER A 281 6.45 -5.85 -5.24
C SER A 281 5.29 -4.96 -4.80
N GLY A 282 4.74 -4.18 -5.75
CA GLY A 282 3.53 -3.39 -5.49
C GLY A 282 2.37 -4.25 -4.96
N LEU A 283 2.21 -5.46 -5.51
CA LEU A 283 1.19 -6.41 -5.06
C LEU A 283 1.41 -6.85 -3.61
N ALA A 284 2.65 -7.21 -3.27
CA ALA A 284 3.01 -7.61 -1.90
C ALA A 284 2.82 -6.46 -0.90
N LEU A 285 3.22 -5.24 -1.28
CA LEU A 285 3.01 -4.03 -0.47
C LEU A 285 1.52 -3.78 -0.23
N LEU A 286 0.68 -3.85 -1.27
CA LEU A 286 -0.76 -3.66 -1.14
C LEU A 286 -1.39 -4.73 -0.26
N ARG A 287 -0.98 -5.98 -0.41
CA ARG A 287 -1.47 -7.07 0.44
C ARG A 287 -1.12 -6.84 1.91
N GLN A 288 0.13 -6.47 2.19
CA GLN A 288 0.59 -6.17 3.54
C GLN A 288 -0.20 -5.01 4.15
N SER A 289 -0.38 -3.92 3.38
CA SER A 289 -1.11 -2.73 3.83
C SER A 289 -2.60 -3.02 4.08
N ALA A 290 -3.20 -3.86 3.25
CA ALA A 290 -4.59 -4.30 3.41
C ALA A 290 -4.78 -5.18 4.65
N VAL A 291 -3.87 -6.13 4.93
CA VAL A 291 -3.89 -6.92 6.15
C VAL A 291 -3.73 -6.02 7.38
N HIS A 292 -2.75 -5.11 7.36
CA HIS A 292 -2.52 -4.15 8.44
C HIS A 292 -3.77 -3.29 8.74
N SER A 293 -4.39 -2.74 7.70
CA SER A 293 -5.64 -1.95 7.87
C SER A 293 -6.78 -2.80 8.43
N ALA A 294 -6.90 -4.07 8.00
CA ALA A 294 -7.92 -4.98 8.50
C ALA A 294 -7.70 -5.40 9.96
N ASP A 295 -6.45 -5.67 10.35
CA ASP A 295 -6.07 -6.02 11.73
C ASP A 295 -6.35 -4.87 12.72
N LEU A 296 -6.31 -3.63 12.23
CA LEU A 296 -6.67 -2.42 12.97
C LEU A 296 -8.17 -2.08 12.92
N GLU A 297 -9.00 -2.95 12.32
CA GLU A 297 -10.44 -2.76 12.11
C GLU A 297 -10.78 -1.46 11.33
N VAL A 298 -9.88 -1.03 10.44
CA VAL A 298 -10.05 0.17 9.61
C VAL A 298 -10.66 -0.21 8.27
N HIS A 299 -11.92 0.20 8.06
CA HIS A 299 -12.69 -0.14 6.85
C HIS A 299 -13.18 1.08 6.06
N THR A 300 -12.90 2.28 6.55
CA THR A 300 -13.38 3.52 5.95
C THR A 300 -12.21 4.37 5.46
N SER A 301 -12.20 4.67 4.16
CA SER A 301 -11.30 5.66 3.57
C SER A 301 -12.02 7.00 3.55
N CYS A 302 -11.54 8.05 4.22
CA CYS A 302 -10.26 8.17 4.92
C CYS A 302 -10.38 7.93 6.42
N THR A 303 -9.46 7.19 7.03
CA THR A 303 -9.30 7.13 8.49
C THR A 303 -7.90 7.60 8.88
N VAL A 304 -7.82 8.70 9.63
CA VAL A 304 -6.56 9.19 10.21
C VAL A 304 -6.39 8.59 11.60
N ARG A 305 -5.20 8.10 11.90
CA ARG A 305 -4.78 7.59 13.21
C ARG A 305 -3.60 8.39 13.73
N LEU A 306 -3.62 8.68 15.02
CA LEU A 306 -2.56 9.38 15.74
C LEU A 306 -2.22 8.58 16.99
N ASP A 307 -0.93 8.24 17.16
CA ASP A 307 -0.42 7.46 18.29
C ASP A 307 -1.27 6.18 18.52
N ASP A 308 -1.37 5.37 17.46
CA ASP A 308 -2.09 4.08 17.42
C ASP A 308 -3.60 4.13 17.72
N SER A 309 -4.20 5.33 17.73
CA SER A 309 -5.63 5.53 17.97
C SER A 309 -6.30 6.24 16.80
N VAL A 310 -7.57 5.91 16.52
CA VAL A 310 -8.36 6.64 15.50
C VAL A 310 -8.50 8.11 15.92
N TRP A 311 -8.00 8.99 15.05
CA TRP A 311 -8.03 10.44 15.26
C TRP A 311 -9.29 11.07 14.67
N CYS A 312 -9.62 10.78 13.41
CA CYS A 312 -10.76 11.35 12.71
C CYS A 312 -11.03 10.57 11.41
N VAL A 313 -12.30 10.43 11.04
CA VAL A 313 -12.73 9.69 9.85
C VAL A 313 -13.44 10.64 8.89
N ARG A 314 -13.10 10.59 7.60
CA ARG A 314 -13.82 11.27 6.51
C ARG A 314 -14.64 10.24 5.77
N ASP A 315 -15.96 10.41 5.75
CA ASP A 315 -16.88 9.42 5.19
C ASP A 315 -18.15 10.10 4.68
N ASP A 316 -18.51 9.83 3.43
CA ASP A 316 -19.64 10.44 2.72
C ASP A 316 -19.57 11.97 2.72
N GLY A 317 -18.37 12.55 2.58
CA GLY A 317 -18.19 13.99 2.57
C GLY A 317 -18.42 14.66 3.94
N GLU A 318 -18.42 13.90 5.03
CA GLU A 318 -18.52 14.41 6.42
C GLU A 318 -17.35 13.94 7.29
N TRP A 319 -16.95 14.78 8.25
CA TRP A 319 -15.99 14.38 9.29
C TRP A 319 -16.73 13.74 10.45
N LYS A 320 -16.39 12.49 10.78
CA LYS A 320 -17.05 11.64 11.77
C LYS A 320 -16.03 11.08 12.77
N ASN A 321 -16.50 10.76 13.96
CA ASN A 321 -15.71 10.09 15.02
C ASN A 321 -14.37 10.80 15.32
N CYS A 322 -14.36 12.14 15.30
CA CYS A 322 -13.14 12.90 15.47
C CYS A 322 -12.83 13.15 16.95
N ALA A 323 -11.56 13.00 17.31
CA ALA A 323 -11.00 13.25 18.62
C ALA A 323 -11.20 14.71 19.06
N LYS A 324 -10.85 14.98 20.33
CA LYS A 324 -10.93 16.32 20.94
C LYS A 324 -12.33 16.94 20.77
N GLU A 325 -13.36 16.18 21.14
CA GLU A 325 -14.76 16.62 21.10
C GLU A 325 -15.21 17.06 19.68
N GLY A 326 -14.79 16.30 18.66
CA GLY A 326 -15.14 16.58 17.26
C GLY A 326 -14.23 17.59 16.56
N LYS A 327 -13.24 18.17 17.26
CA LYS A 327 -12.31 19.15 16.67
C LYS A 327 -11.14 18.53 15.92
N GLY A 328 -10.97 17.21 15.95
CA GLY A 328 -9.86 16.51 15.28
C GLY A 328 -9.77 16.75 13.76
N SER A 329 -10.84 17.18 13.10
CA SER A 329 -10.81 17.56 11.69
C SER A 329 -10.16 18.92 11.40
N GLN A 330 -9.77 19.67 12.44
CA GLN A 330 -9.09 20.96 12.31
C GLN A 330 -7.57 20.74 12.29
N VAL A 331 -6.90 21.33 11.31
CA VAL A 331 -5.44 21.23 11.15
C VAL A 331 -4.71 21.67 12.42
N SER A 332 -5.10 22.81 13.02
CA SER A 332 -4.47 23.31 14.25
C SER A 332 -4.60 22.33 15.41
N THR A 333 -5.75 21.69 15.58
CA THR A 333 -5.96 20.71 16.66
C THR A 333 -5.10 19.45 16.48
N LEU A 334 -4.91 18.98 15.24
CA LEU A 334 -4.01 17.87 14.96
C LEU A 334 -2.54 18.26 15.23
N VAL A 335 -2.12 19.45 14.76
CA VAL A 335 -0.77 19.98 14.98
C VAL A 335 -0.48 20.13 16.48
N GLU A 336 -1.35 20.80 17.23
CA GLU A 336 -1.20 21.01 18.68
C GLU A 336 -1.06 19.68 19.44
N GLU A 337 -1.83 18.66 19.06
CA GLU A 337 -1.75 17.35 19.70
C GLU A 337 -0.46 16.61 19.36
N ILE A 338 0.00 16.67 18.10
CA ILE A 338 1.27 16.09 17.69
C ILE A 338 2.43 16.77 18.41
N GLU A 339 2.40 18.10 18.56
CA GLU A 339 3.42 18.83 19.32
C GLU A 339 3.44 18.42 20.78
N ARG A 340 2.26 18.30 21.42
CA ARG A 340 2.16 17.79 22.79
C ARG A 340 2.76 16.38 22.93
N LEU A 341 2.42 15.47 22.03
CA LEU A 341 2.93 14.09 22.04
C LEU A 341 4.44 14.02 21.77
N TRP A 342 4.94 14.91 20.91
CA TRP A 342 6.37 15.01 20.62
C TRP A 342 7.16 15.50 21.84
N ASP A 343 6.68 16.54 22.51
CA ASP A 343 7.28 17.11 23.73
C ASP A 343 7.22 16.13 24.93
N GLU A 344 6.26 15.20 24.95
CA GLU A 344 6.23 14.13 25.96
C GLU A 344 7.29 13.04 25.71
N LYS A 345 7.73 12.87 24.46
CA LYS A 345 8.68 11.83 24.05
C LYS A 345 10.14 12.32 24.04
N ASN A 346 10.40 13.64 24.02
CA ASN A 346 11.74 14.25 23.83
C ASN A 346 12.08 15.28 24.91
#